data_AF-A0A133UFQ2-F1
#
_entry.id   AF-A0A133UFQ2-F1
#
_cell.length_a   1.000
_cell.length_b   1.000
_cell.length_c   1.000
_cell.angle_alpha   90.00
_cell.angle_beta   90.00
_cell.angle_gamma   90.00
#
_symmetry.space_group_name_H-M   'P 1'
#
loop_
_entity.id
_entity.type
_entity.pdbx_description
1 polymer ?
#
loop_
_entity_poly.entity_id
_entity_poly.type
_entity_poly.pdbx_seq_one_letter_code
_entity_poly.pdbx_strand_id
1 'polypeptide(L)' 'MIGAIPLSGASTMDMDKIVRWTKSEINHIKVSLGRCNAQQPANELGRAKENVERKIREIEIKERLARLSTFGKEENGSSD' A
#
# COMPACT_ATOMS: atom_id res chain seq x y z
N MET A 1 46.35 -16.10 9.16
CA MET A 1 45.47 -15.54 8.12
C MET A 1 44.03 -15.74 8.57
N ILE A 2 43.41 -14.72 9.15
CA ILE A 2 41.96 -14.72 9.41
C ILE A 2 41.38 -13.84 8.30
N GLY A 3 40.66 -14.48 7.38
CA GLY A 3 40.04 -13.80 6.25
C GLY A 3 38.99 -12.82 6.75
N ALA A 4 39.24 -11.52 6.57
CA ALA A 4 38.21 -10.51 6.71
C ALA A 4 37.19 -10.72 5.60
N ILE A 5 35.97 -11.11 5.95
CA ILE A 5 34.83 -11.02 5.04
C ILE A 5 34.42 -9.55 5.03
N PRO A 6 34.57 -8.82 3.92
CA PRO A 6 33.91 -7.53 3.82
C PRO A 6 32.40 -7.78 3.79
N LEU A 7 31.69 -7.27 4.80
CA LEU A 7 30.24 -7.08 4.78
C LEU A 7 29.91 -6.11 3.64
N SER A 8 29.85 -6.65 2.42
CA SER A 8 29.46 -5.94 1.22
C SER A 8 27.99 -5.58 1.32
N GLY A 9 27.73 -4.28 1.40
CA GLY A 9 26.54 -3.69 0.81
C GLY A 9 25.22 -3.96 1.52
N ALA A 10 25.07 -3.50 2.76
CA ALA A 10 23.76 -3.01 3.17
C ALA A 10 23.49 -1.73 2.37
N SER A 11 23.01 -1.88 1.13
CA SER A 11 22.44 -0.77 0.36
C SER A 11 21.40 -0.13 1.26
N THR A 12 21.68 1.10 1.69
CA THR A 12 20.69 1.99 2.28
C THR A 12 19.55 2.08 1.27
N MET A 13 18.49 1.31 1.49
CA MET A 13 17.29 1.36 0.68
C MET A 13 16.78 2.79 0.78
N ASP A 14 16.90 3.49 -0.34
CA ASP A 14 16.50 4.86 -0.59
C ASP A 14 15.05 5.08 -0.11
N MET A 15 14.90 5.56 1.13
CA MET A 15 13.60 5.76 1.79
C MET A 15 12.81 6.94 1.22
N ASP A 16 13.39 7.68 0.25
CA ASP A 16 12.90 8.99 -0.19
C ASP A 16 12.51 9.09 -1.69
N LYS A 17 12.49 7.97 -2.42
CA LYS A 17 11.71 7.96 -3.67
C LYS A 17 10.24 7.86 -3.28
N ILE A 18 9.50 8.97 -3.43
CA ILE A 18 8.03 8.99 -3.47
C ILE A 18 7.59 7.78 -4.30
N VAL A 19 7.14 6.74 -3.61
CA VAL A 19 6.88 5.45 -4.23
C VAL A 19 5.66 5.67 -5.13
N ARG A 20 5.90 5.89 -6.42
CA ARG A 20 4.83 6.01 -7.41
C ARG A 20 4.25 4.62 -7.61
N TRP A 21 2.96 4.51 -7.33
CA TRP A 21 2.16 3.32 -7.56
C TRP A 21 1.31 3.54 -8.81
N THR A 22 1.43 2.61 -9.76
CA THR A 22 0.58 2.60 -10.94
C THR A 22 -0.82 2.13 -10.58
N LYS A 23 -1.80 2.47 -11.44
CA LYS A 23 -3.18 1.99 -11.27
C LYS A 23 -3.26 0.47 -11.26
N SER A 24 -2.45 -0.20 -12.09
CA SER A 24 -2.40 -1.66 -12.17
C SER A 24 -1.91 -2.29 -10.86
N GLU A 25 -0.84 -1.74 -10.26
CA GLU A 25 -0.33 -2.23 -8.97
C GLU A 25 -1.33 -2.02 -7.84
N ILE A 26 -2.00 -0.85 -7.82
CA ILE A 26 -3.06 -0.59 -6.83
C ILE A 26 -4.22 -1.56 -7.00
N ASN A 27 -4.64 -1.83 -8.25
CA ASN A 27 -5.71 -2.77 -8.53
C ASN A 27 -5.33 -4.19 -8.10
N HIS A 28 -4.09 -4.59 -8.37
CA HIS A 28 -3.55 -5.88 -7.93
C HIS A 28 -3.60 -6.02 -6.40
N ILE A 29 -3.15 -5.00 -5.67
CA ILE A 29 -3.24 -4.96 -4.21
C ILE A 29 -4.70 -5.08 -3.74
N LYS A 30 -5.64 -4.33 -4.34
CA LYS A 30 -7.07 -4.39 -3.98
C LYS A 30 -7.68 -5.78 -4.19
N VAL A 31 -7.38 -6.43 -5.32
CA VAL A 31 -7.88 -7.78 -5.61
C VAL A 31 -7.29 -8.81 -4.65
N SER A 32 -6.00 -8.66 -4.31
CA SER A 32 -5.31 -9.57 -3.40
C SER A 32 -5.70 -9.38 -1.94
N LEU A 33 -6.12 -8.17 -1.52
CA LEU A 33 -6.51 -7.87 -0.14
C LEU A 33 -7.66 -8.73 0.38
N GLY A 34 -8.57 -9.17 -0.49
CA GLY A 34 -9.67 -10.06 -0.11
C GLY A 34 -9.29 -11.54 0.00
N ARG A 35 -8.06 -11.93 -0.36
CA ARG A 35 -7.68 -13.33 -0.58
C ARG A 35 -6.34 -13.75 0.02
N CYS A 36 -5.37 -12.83 0.13
CA CYS A 36 -3.97 -13.15 0.42
C CYS A 36 -3.34 -12.16 1.40
N ASN A 37 -2.29 -12.60 2.10
CA ASN A 37 -1.46 -11.73 2.94
C ASN A 37 -0.62 -10.76 2.09
N ALA A 38 -0.03 -9.72 2.70
CA ALA A 38 0.79 -8.73 1.99
C ALA A 38 2.08 -9.29 1.36
N GLN A 39 2.48 -10.52 1.69
CA GLN A 39 3.71 -11.13 1.18
C GLN A 39 3.60 -11.54 -0.29
N GLN A 40 2.47 -12.11 -0.70
CA GLN A 40 2.23 -12.46 -2.11
C GLN A 40 2.33 -11.25 -3.05
N PRO A 41 1.57 -10.15 -2.85
CA PRO A 41 1.67 -8.98 -3.70
C PRO A 41 3.04 -8.30 -3.60
N ALA A 42 3.76 -8.41 -2.48
CA ALA A 42 5.14 -7.95 -2.40
C ALA A 42 6.07 -8.72 -3.35
N ASN A 43 5.97 -10.05 -3.34
CA ASN A 43 6.74 -10.91 -4.24
C ASN A 43 6.37 -10.68 -5.71
N GLU A 44 5.08 -10.59 -6.02
CA GLU A 44 4.56 -10.42 -7.39
C GLU A 44 4.89 -9.05 -7.98
N LEU A 45 4.93 -8.01 -7.15
CA LEU A 45 5.25 -6.64 -7.59
C LEU A 45 6.74 -6.31 -7.49
N GLY A 46 7.57 -7.22 -6.96
CA GLY A 46 8.99 -6.96 -6.71
C GLY A 46 9.24 -5.80 -5.74
N ARG A 47 8.33 -5.61 -4.78
CA ARG A 47 8.37 -4.49 -3.81
C ARG A 47 8.61 -5.01 -2.40
N ALA A 48 9.21 -4.17 -1.56
CA ALA A 48 9.34 -4.48 -0.13
C ALA A 48 7.97 -4.68 0.51
N LYS A 49 7.84 -5.73 1.33
CA LYS A 49 6.61 -6.07 2.04
C LYS A 49 6.04 -4.90 2.83
N GLU A 50 6.92 -4.17 3.53
CA GLU A 50 6.53 -3.00 4.34
C GLU A 50 5.89 -1.88 3.50
N ASN A 51 6.37 -1.66 2.27
CA ASN A 51 5.79 -0.67 1.35
C ASN A 51 4.39 -1.09 0.88
N VAL A 52 4.19 -2.39 0.66
CA VAL A 52 2.87 -2.94 0.32
C VAL A 52 1.92 -2.82 1.51
N GLU A 53 2.35 -3.19 2.72
CA GLU A 53 1.56 -3.05 3.94
C GLU A 53 1.15 -1.59 4.21
N ARG A 54 2.07 -0.64 4.01
CA ARG A 54 1.77 0.78 4.12
C ARG A 54 0.74 1.22 3.09
N LYS A 55 0.88 0.78 1.83
CA LYS A 55 -0.07 1.10 0.77
C LYS A 55 -1.46 0.51 1.04
N ILE A 56 -1.53 -0.70 1.57
CA ILE A 56 -2.78 -1.35 1.98
C ILE A 56 -3.52 -0.46 2.99
N ARG A 57 -2.85 -0.04 4.07
CA ARG A 57 -3.44 0.82 5.09
C ARG A 57 -3.95 2.14 4.51
N GLU A 58 -3.19 2.76 3.61
CA GLU A 58 -3.63 3.98 2.92
C GLU A 58 -4.91 3.78 2.10
N ILE A 59 -5.04 2.65 1.39
CA ILE A 59 -6.24 2.32 0.61
C ILE A 59 -7.43 2.14 1.52
N GLU A 60 -7.30 1.37 2.60
CA GLU A 60 -8.37 1.11 3.57
C GLU A 60 -8.87 2.39 4.25
N ILE A 61 -7.96 3.28 4.65
CA ILE A 61 -8.30 4.58 5.24
C ILE A 61 -9.08 5.43 4.24
N LYS A 62 -8.61 5.52 2.98
CA LYS A 62 -9.29 6.28 1.93
C LYS A 62 -10.69 5.74 1.65
N GLU A 63 -10.85 4.42 1.58
CA GLU A 63 -12.16 3.80 1.37
C GLU A 63 -13.10 4.03 2.56
N ARG A 64 -12.58 3.96 3.80
CA ARG A 64 -13.35 4.27 5.01
C ARG A 64 -13.80 5.73 5.02
N LEU A 65 -12.91 6.67 4.71
CA LEU A 65 -13.23 8.09 4.61
C LEU A 65 -14.27 8.37 3.53
N ALA A 66 -14.14 7.74 2.35
CA ALA A 66 -15.11 7.87 1.27
C ALA A 66 -16.50 7.36 1.68
N ARG A 67 -16.59 6.25 2.42
CA ARG A 67 -17.86 5.75 2.95
C ARG A 67 -18.47 6.70 3.97
N LEU A 68 -17.66 7.32 4.83
CA LEU A 68 -18.16 8.28 5.83
C LEU A 68 -18.63 9.59 5.19
N SER A 69 -17.95 10.07 4.14
CA SER A 69 -18.34 11.30 3.46
C SER A 69 -19.63 11.16 2.64
N THR A 70 -19.96 9.95 2.17
CA THR A 70 -21.22 9.69 1.46
C THR A 70 -22.46 9.80 2.36
N PHE A 71 -22.33 9.63 3.68
CA PHE A 71 -23.45 9.75 4.62
C PHE A 71 -23.88 11.20 4.88
N GLY A 72 -23.10 12.22 4.49
CA GLY A 72 -23.42 13.63 4.73
C GLY A 72 -24.24 14.30 3.62
N LYS A 73 -24.86 13.55 2.69
CA LYS A 73 -25.46 14.11 1.47
C LYS A 73 -26.94 13.80 1.25
N GLU A 74 -27.66 13.31 2.27
CA GLU A 74 -29.08 12.91 2.16
C GLU A 74 -30.08 13.74 3.00
N GLU A 75 -29.72 14.94 3.49
CA GLU A 75 -30.64 15.73 4.33
C GLU A 75 -30.96 17.15 3.82
N ASN A 76 -31.16 17.33 2.51
CA ASN A 76 -31.80 18.54 1.96
C ASN A 76 -32.76 18.17 0.83
N GLY A 77 -33.96 17.72 1.20
CA GLY A 77 -35.00 17.36 0.23
C GLY A 77 -36.29 16.90 0.88
N SER A 78 -36.87 17.71 1.76
CA SER A 78 -38.30 17.61 2.09
C SER A 78 -38.86 19.03 2.23
N SER A 79 -39.29 19.57 1.10
CA SER A 79 -40.33 20.59 1.06
C SER A 79 -41.66 19.88 1.10
N ASP A 80 -42.44 20.13 2.15
CA ASP A 80 -43.91 20.26 2.09
C ASP A 80 -44.36 21.13 3.27
#